data_AF-A0A534CDA4-F1
#
_entry.id   AF-A0A534CDA4-F1
#
_cell.length_a   1.000
_cell.length_b   1.000
_cell.length_c   1.000
_cell.angle_alpha   90.00
_cell.angle_beta   90.00
_cell.angle_gamma   90.00
#
_symmetry.space_group_name_H-M   'P 1'
#
loop_
_entity.id
_entity.type
_entity.pdbx_description
1 polymer ?
#
loop_
_entity_poly.entity_id
_entity_poly.type
_entity_poly.pdbx_seq_one_letter_code
_entity_poly.pdbx_strand_id
1 'polypeptide(L)' 'MTESFAQLFEQSLANQRIRPGMILTGLVIDVTSDVVIVNVGLKSEAVIPLEQFKNERGEVEVKSGDQVEVALDSVEDGTG' A
#
# COMPACT_ATOMS: atom_id res chain seq x y z
N MET A 1 -32.43 10.38 -21.29
CA MET A 1 -32.18 9.87 -19.92
C MET A 1 -31.90 8.39 -19.98
N THR A 2 -30.66 8.03 -20.30
CA THR A 2 -30.07 6.69 -20.11
C THR A 2 -28.57 6.90 -20.29
N GLU A 3 -27.95 7.67 -19.40
CA GLU A 3 -26.49 7.64 -19.29
C GLU A 3 -26.16 6.24 -18.78
N SER A 4 -25.74 5.40 -19.72
CA SER A 4 -25.60 3.96 -19.52
C SER A 4 -24.56 3.74 -18.44
N PHE A 5 -24.94 3.00 -17.40
CA PHE A 5 -24.06 2.53 -16.34
C PHE A 5 -22.70 2.04 -16.88
N ALA A 6 -22.69 1.46 -18.09
CA ALA A 6 -21.48 1.08 -18.80
C ALA A 6 -20.47 2.24 -18.97
N GLN A 7 -20.90 3.42 -19.41
CA GLN A 7 -20.00 4.57 -19.64
C GLN A 7 -19.47 5.16 -18.33
N LEU A 8 -20.32 5.27 -17.30
CA LEU A 8 -19.91 5.74 -15.97
C LEU A 8 -18.98 4.73 -15.28
N PHE A 9 -19.23 3.43 -15.47
CA PHE A 9 -18.40 2.35 -14.97
C PHE A 9 -17.04 2.32 -15.69
N GLU A 10 -17.01 2.44 -17.02
CA GLU A 10 -15.76 2.54 -17.79
C GLU A 10 -14.94 3.78 -17.39
N GLN A 11 -15.59 4.93 -17.13
CA GLN A 11 -14.91 6.12 -16.63
C GLN A 11 -14.37 5.94 -15.20
N SER A 12 -15.09 5.23 -14.33
CA SER A 12 -14.62 4.91 -12.97
C SER A 12 -13.44 3.94 -13.01
N LEU A 13 -13.50 2.91 -13.84
CA LEU A 13 -12.43 1.92 -14.03
C LEU A 13 -11.17 2.56 -14.64
N ALA A 14 -11.35 3.50 -15.57
CA ALA A 14 -10.24 4.27 -16.15
C ALA A 14 -9.55 5.19 -15.12
N ASN A 15 -10.29 5.71 -14.13
CA ASN A 15 -9.73 6.52 -13.04
C ASN A 15 -9.14 5.69 -11.90
N GLN A 16 -9.68 4.49 -11.64
CA GLN A 16 -9.15 3.50 -10.70
C GLN A 16 -7.99 2.68 -11.27
N ARG A 17 -7.22 3.22 -12.21
CA ARG A 17 -5.89 2.70 -12.48
C ARG A 17 -5.06 2.92 -11.23
N ILE A 18 -4.98 1.90 -10.38
CA ILE A 18 -3.92 1.79 -9.39
C ILE A 18 -2.63 1.88 -10.20
N ARG A 19 -1.98 3.04 -10.15
CA ARG A 19 -0.75 3.29 -10.89
C ARG A 19 0.40 2.77 -10.04
N PRO A 20 1.34 2.01 -10.61
CA PRO A 20 2.61 1.79 -9.94
C PRO A 20 3.25 3.15 -9.61
N GLY A 21 3.79 3.27 -8.41
CA GLY A 21 4.32 4.52 -7.83
C GLY A 21 3.30 5.36 -7.04
N MET A 22 2.08 4.87 -6.81
CA MET A 22 1.12 5.55 -5.95
C MET A 22 1.52 5.36 -4.48
N ILE A 23 1.58 6.46 -3.73
CA ILE A 23 1.88 6.45 -2.29
C ILE A 23 0.57 6.21 -1.54
N LEU A 24 0.57 5.19 -0.69
CA LEU A 24 -0.55 4.82 0.17
C LEU A 24 -0.12 4.94 1.62
N THR A 25 -0.99 5.52 2.44
CA THR A 25 -0.79 5.53 3.90
C THR A 25 -1.31 4.22 4.48
N GLY A 26 -0.45 3.49 5.17
CA GLY A 26 -0.78 2.24 5.82
C GLY A 26 -0.54 2.30 7.33
N LEU A 27 -1.31 1.48 8.06
CA LEU A 27 -1.17 1.31 9.49
C LEU A 27 -0.26 0.13 9.79
N VAL A 28 0.76 0.34 10.61
CA VAL A 28 1.64 -0.73 11.08
C VAL A 28 0.84 -1.63 12.03
N ILE A 29 0.55 -2.86 11.59
CA ILE A 29 -0.17 -3.82 12.41
C ILE A 29 0.76 -4.61 13.32
N ASP A 30 1.97 -4.90 12.86
CA ASP A 30 2.97 -5.63 13.63
C ASP A 30 4.40 -5.25 13.23
N VAL A 31 5.31 -5.28 14.22
CA VAL A 31 6.74 -4.98 14.03
C VAL A 31 7.54 -6.13 14.61
N THR A 32 8.16 -6.91 13.75
CA THR A 32 9.08 -7.98 14.15
C THR A 32 10.53 -7.50 14.05
N SER A 33 11.48 -8.29 14.55
CA SER A 33 12.91 -7.94 14.48
C SER A 33 13.52 -7.98 13.07
N ASP A 34 12.77 -8.49 12.08
CA ASP A 34 13.23 -8.66 10.70
C ASP A 34 12.37 -7.87 9.72
N VAL A 35 11.05 -7.91 9.90
CA VAL A 35 10.07 -7.27 9.01
C VAL A 35 8.99 -6.48 9.76
N VAL A 36 8.44 -5.50 9.08
CA VAL A 36 7.32 -4.66 9.51
C VAL A 36 6.13 -4.97 8.63
N ILE A 37 4.99 -5.26 9.26
CA ILE A 37 3.75 -5.60 8.56
C ILE A 37 2.83 -4.37 8.61
N VAL A 38 2.45 -3.89 7.43
CA VAL A 38 1.67 -2.66 7.26
C VAL A 38 0.39 -2.97 6.49
N ASN A 39 -0.76 -2.59 7.05
CA ASN A 39 -2.04 -2.67 6.37
C ASN A 39 -2.35 -1.36 5.65
N VAL A 40 -2.47 -1.41 4.33
CA VAL A 40 -2.71 -0.23 3.46
C VAL A 40 -4.13 -0.17 2.90
N GLY A 41 -5.07 -0.94 3.49
CA GLY A 41 -6.45 -1.03 2.99
C GLY A 41 -6.59 -1.70 1.62
N LEU A 42 -5.56 -2.40 1.15
CA LEU A 42 -5.60 -3.24 -0.05
C LEU A 42 -5.91 -4.69 0.30
N LYS A 43 -5.96 -5.55 -0.73
CA LYS A 43 -6.24 -6.98 -0.60
C LYS A 43 -5.17 -7.75 0.20
N SER A 44 -3.94 -7.24 0.23
CA SER A 44 -2.78 -7.86 0.87
C SER A 44 -2.09 -6.88 1.81
N GLU A 45 -1.51 -7.38 2.90
CA GLU A 45 -0.60 -6.60 3.73
C GLU A 45 0.75 -6.36 3.04
N ALA A 46 1.35 -5.20 3.32
CA ALA A 46 2.70 -4.89 2.89
C ALA A 46 3.70 -5.42 3.94
N VAL A 47 4.67 -6.21 3.48
CA VAL A 47 5.77 -6.71 4.30
C VAL A 47 7.02 -5.96 3.89
N ILE A 48 7.57 -5.18 4.81
CA ILE A 48 8.70 -4.29 4.54
C ILE A 48 9.83 -4.65 5.50
N PRO A 49 11.07 -4.87 5.03
CA PRO A 49 12.20 -5.14 5.91
C PRO A 49 12.38 -4.01 6.93
N LEU A 50 12.62 -4.36 8.19
CA LEU A 50 12.87 -3.41 9.27
C LEU A 50 14.00 -2.43 8.93
N GLU A 51 14.94 -2.87 8.09
CA GLU A 51 16.06 -2.06 7.60
C GLU A 51 15.62 -0.78 6.87
N GLN A 52 14.47 -0.78 6.20
CA GLN A 52 13.93 0.43 5.56
C GLN A 52 13.42 1.47 6.57
N PHE A 53 13.18 1.06 7.81
CA PHE A 53 12.75 1.94 8.91
C PHE A 53 13.89 2.28 9.87
N LYS A 54 15.13 1.88 9.55
CA LYS A 54 16.32 2.28 10.30
C LYS A 54 16.81 3.62 9.77
N ASN A 55 17.05 4.56 10.68
CA ASN A 55 17.66 5.83 10.35
C ASN A 55 19.19 5.69 10.15
N GLU A 56 19.88 6.80 9.85
CA GLU A 56 21.36 6.84 9.68
C GLU A 56 22.14 6.38 10.93
N ARG A 57 21.49 6.30 12.09
CA ARG A 57 22.06 5.81 13.36
C ARG A 57 21.76 4.34 13.62
N GLY A 58 20.97 3.68 12.76
CA GLY A 58 20.53 2.30 12.95
C GLY A 58 19.37 2.15 13.94
N GLU A 59 18.74 3.24 14.37
CA GLU A 59 17.58 3.24 15.25
C GLU A 59 16.30 3.08 14.43
N VAL A 60 15.40 2.19 14.87
CA VAL A 60 14.12 1.94 14.21
C VAL A 60 13.11 2.98 14.69
N GLU A 61 12.59 3.79 13.76
CA GLU A 61 11.63 4.86 14.10
C GLU A 61 10.16 4.41 14.00
N VAL A 62 9.90 3.16 13.60
CA VAL A 62 8.54 2.62 13.43
C VAL A 62 8.10 1.77 14.62
N LYS A 63 6.81 1.87 14.97
CA LYS A 63 6.17 1.08 16.05
C LYS A 63 4.82 0.55 15.57
N SER A 64 4.35 -0.52 16.22
CA SER A 64 2.99 -1.03 16.02
C SER A 64 1.96 0.07 16.33
N GLY A 65 1.04 0.32 15.40
CA GLY A 65 0.03 1.38 15.48
C GLY A 65 0.44 2.72 14.84
N ASP A 66 1.67 2.83 14.33
CA ASP A 66 2.11 4.02 13.61
C ASP A 66 1.60 4.03 12.16
N GLN A 67 1.52 5.21 11.55
CA GLN A 67 1.11 5.37 10.14
C GLN A 67 2.33 5.65 9.28
N VAL A 68 2.53 4.81 8.28
CA VAL A 68 3.68 4.90 7.37
C VAL A 68 3.20 5.01 5.92
N GLU A 69 3.92 5.80 5.14
CA GLU A 69 3.67 5.93 3.70
C GLU A 69 4.46 4.85 2.96
N VAL A 70 3.76 4.06 2.16
CA VAL A 70 4.37 3.02 1.34
C VAL A 70 4.08 3.30 -0.12
N ALA A 71 5.11 3.18 -0.96
CA ALA A 71 4.96 3.28 -2.40
C ALA A 71 4.57 1.91 -2.95
N LEU A 72 3.50 1.86 -3.74
CA LEU A 72 3.12 0.66 -4.45
C LEU A 72 4.05 0.47 -5.65
N ASP A 73 5.03 -0.43 -5.54
CA ASP A 73 6.02 -0.64 -6.61
C ASP A 73 5.41 -1.34 -7.83
N SER A 74 4.58 -2.35 -7.60
CA SER A 74 3.82 -3.04 -8.63
C SER A 74 2.49 -3.52 -8.08
N VAL A 75 1.44 -3.36 -8.87
CA VAL A 75 0.16 -4.01 -8.59
C VAL A 75 0.36 -5.47 -8.98
N GLU A 76 0.45 -6.36 -7.99
CA GLU A 76 0.36 -7.79 -8.26
C GLU A 76 -1.13 -8.10 -8.51
N ASP A 77 -1.58 -7.71 -9.70
CA ASP A 77 -2.86 -8.14 -10.26
C ASP A 77 -2.77 -9.65 -10.39
N GLY A 78 -3.34 -10.37 -9.41
CA GLY A 78 -3.30 -11.82 -9.28
C GLY A 78 -3.77 -12.58 -10.52
N THR A 79 -2.90 -12.65 -11.53
CA THR A 79 -2.99 -13.50 -12.70
C THR A 79 -2.04 -14.66 -12.45
N GLY A 80 -2.48 -15.52 -11.53
CA GLY A 80 -2.06 -16.93 -11.47
C GLY A 80 -3.07 -17.77 -12.23
#